data_AF-A0A485APG4-F1
#
_entry.id   AF-A0A485APG4-F1
#
_cell.length_a   1.000
_cell.length_b   1.000
_cell.length_c   1.000
_cell.angle_alpha   90.00
_cell.angle_beta   90.00
_cell.angle_gamma   90.00
#
_symmetry.space_group_name_H-M   'P 1'
#
loop_
_entity.id
_entity.type
_entity.pdbx_description
1 polymer ?
#
loop_
_entity_poly.entity_id
_entity_poly.type
_entity_poly.pdbx_seq_one_letter_code
_entity_poly.pdbx_strand_id
1 'polypeptide(L)'
;MDSLVVPSLDTLRQWLDEMGMSFFECDTCQALHLPHMQNFEGIFDAKIDLIDNVVLFSALAEVKPSALLALGADLSAINASSLTVKAFLDMQDDNLPKLVVCQSLSAAVGVTFRTVLLICAAK
;
A
#
# COMPACT_ATOMS: atom_id res chain seq x y z
N MET A 1 -7.87 21.14 -17.39
CA MET A 1 -6.89 21.32 -16.30
C MET A 1 -7.27 20.32 -15.24
N ASP A 2 -6.36 19.42 -14.90
CA ASP A 2 -6.61 18.49 -13.80
C ASP A 2 -6.66 19.27 -12.50
N SER A 3 -7.69 19.04 -11.68
CA SER A 3 -7.83 19.70 -10.38
C SER A 3 -6.73 19.18 -9.44
N LEU A 4 -6.05 20.11 -8.75
CA LEU A 4 -5.09 19.78 -7.71
C LEU A 4 -5.81 19.81 -6.36
N VAL A 5 -5.94 18.65 -5.72
CA VAL A 5 -6.75 18.47 -4.51
C VAL A 5 -5.90 17.85 -3.41
N VAL A 6 -5.96 18.39 -2.19
CA VAL A 6 -5.45 17.72 -0.99
C VAL A 6 -6.52 16.67 -0.61
N PRO A 7 -6.27 15.37 -0.82
CA PRO A 7 -7.33 14.37 -0.74
C PRO A 7 -7.66 14.05 0.72
N SER A 8 -8.95 13.92 1.02
CA SER A 8 -9.43 13.19 2.19
C SER A 8 -9.62 11.71 1.87
N LEU A 9 -9.91 10.89 2.88
CA LEU A 9 -10.27 9.48 2.64
C LEU A 9 -11.52 9.37 1.74
N ASP A 10 -12.50 10.28 1.87
CA ASP A 10 -13.67 10.34 0.98
C ASP A 10 -13.28 10.64 -0.47
N THR A 11 -12.29 11.51 -0.68
CA THR A 11 -11.76 11.81 -2.02
C THR A 11 -11.13 10.56 -2.63
N LEU A 12 -10.36 9.80 -1.84
CA LEU A 12 -9.74 8.56 -2.30
C LEU A 12 -10.78 7.49 -2.63
N ARG A 13 -11.86 7.36 -1.84
CA ARG A 13 -12.98 6.44 -2.15
C ARG A 13 -13.60 6.75 -3.49
N GLN A 14 -14.00 8.01 -3.69
CA GLN A 14 -14.58 8.45 -4.96
C GLN A 14 -13.63 8.17 -6.13
N TRP A 15 -12.34 8.44 -5.95
CA TRP A 15 -11.34 8.17 -6.99
C TRP A 15 -11.17 6.68 -7.28
N LEU A 16 -11.21 5.79 -6.28
CA LEU A 16 -11.19 4.34 -6.51
C LEU A 16 -12.44 3.87 -7.27
N ASP A 17 -13.62 4.39 -6.92
CA ASP A 17 -14.88 4.10 -7.62
C ASP A 17 -14.83 4.57 -9.09
N GLU A 18 -14.33 5.78 -9.35
CA GLU A 18 -14.14 6.32 -10.71
C GLU A 18 -13.14 5.48 -11.54
N MET A 19 -12.16 4.86 -10.89
CA MET A 19 -11.23 3.92 -11.53
C MET A 19 -11.81 2.51 -11.71
N GLY A 20 -12.99 2.22 -11.16
CA GLY A 20 -13.60 0.89 -11.15
C GLY A 20 -12.84 -0.12 -10.30
N MET A 21 -12.06 0.34 -9.30
CA MET A 21 -11.35 -0.52 -8.36
C MET A 21 -12.23 -0.81 -7.15
N SER A 22 -12.48 -2.09 -6.88
CA SER A 22 -13.17 -2.49 -5.66
C SER A 22 -12.29 -2.22 -4.43
N PHE A 23 -12.93 -1.71 -3.38
CA PHE A 23 -12.35 -1.56 -2.07
C PHE A 23 -13.36 -1.91 -0.97
N PHE A 24 -12.88 -2.18 0.24
CA PHE A 24 -13.71 -2.29 1.44
C PHE A 24 -13.04 -1.64 2.64
N GLU A 25 -13.83 -1.33 3.66
CA GLU A 25 -13.36 -0.77 4.92
C GLU A 25 -13.64 -1.73 6.06
N CYS A 26 -12.77 -1.74 7.06
CA CYS A 26 -12.88 -2.56 8.23
C CYS A 26 -13.26 -1.72 9.45
N ASP A 27 -14.00 -2.28 10.42
CA ASP A 27 -14.41 -1.53 11.63
C ASP A 27 -13.24 -1.20 12.58
N THR A 28 -12.05 -1.73 12.31
CA THR A 28 -10.89 -1.67 13.20
C THR A 28 -9.74 -0.83 12.66
N CYS A 29 -9.88 -0.27 11.45
CA CYS A 29 -8.82 0.45 10.74
C CYS A 29 -9.40 1.62 9.92
N GLN A 30 -8.60 2.67 9.70
CA GLN A 30 -8.95 3.77 8.79
C GLN A 30 -8.21 3.62 7.46
N ALA A 31 -8.50 2.53 6.75
CA ALA A 31 -7.84 2.16 5.50
C ALA A 31 -8.84 1.63 4.46
N LEU A 32 -8.52 1.82 3.18
CA LEU A 32 -9.28 1.25 2.06
C LEU A 32 -8.57 -0.02 1.58
N HIS A 33 -9.10 -1.18 1.94
CA HIS A 33 -8.55 -2.48 1.54
C HIS A 33 -8.87 -2.79 0.08
N LEU A 34 -7.91 -3.37 -0.63
CA LEU A 34 -7.95 -3.62 -2.08
C LEU A 34 -7.99 -5.14 -2.35
N PRO A 35 -9.17 -5.77 -2.38
CA PRO A 35 -9.30 -7.22 -2.49
C PRO A 35 -8.71 -7.79 -3.78
N HIS A 36 -8.69 -7.01 -4.87
CA HIS A 36 -8.13 -7.45 -6.15
C HIS A 36 -6.62 -7.75 -6.09
N MET A 37 -5.90 -7.22 -5.09
CA MET A 37 -4.48 -7.52 -4.89
C MET A 37 -4.24 -8.94 -4.38
N GLN A 38 -5.23 -9.58 -3.75
CA GLN A 38 -5.13 -10.98 -3.33
C GLN A 38 -5.11 -11.97 -4.51
N ASN A 39 -5.31 -11.49 -5.75
CA ASN A 39 -5.08 -12.29 -6.94
C ASN A 39 -3.59 -12.56 -7.21
N PHE A 40 -2.68 -11.80 -6.59
CA PHE A 40 -1.24 -12.05 -6.66
C PHE A 40 -0.82 -13.04 -5.55
N GLU A 41 -0.09 -14.08 -5.94
CA GLU A 41 0.36 -15.11 -5.00
C GLU A 41 1.19 -14.51 -3.86
N GLY A 42 0.86 -14.89 -2.62
CA GLY A 42 1.55 -14.46 -1.42
C GLY A 42 1.04 -13.16 -0.79
N ILE A 43 0.19 -12.39 -1.47
CA ILE A 43 -0.45 -11.20 -0.86
C ILE A 43 -1.56 -11.65 0.09
N PHE A 44 -1.36 -11.38 1.38
CA PHE A 44 -2.34 -11.57 2.44
C PHE A 44 -3.37 -10.45 2.47
N ASP A 45 -2.90 -9.19 2.41
CA ASP A 45 -3.75 -8.00 2.42
C ASP A 45 -3.07 -6.87 1.63
N ALA A 46 -3.86 -5.97 1.08
CA ALA A 46 -3.35 -4.74 0.51
C ALA A 46 -4.34 -3.61 0.77
N LYS A 47 -3.83 -2.41 1.02
CA LYS A 47 -4.66 -1.29 1.45
C LYS A 47 -4.03 0.05 1.14
N ILE A 48 -4.90 1.07 1.11
CA ILE A 48 -4.53 2.47 1.05
C ILE A 48 -4.82 3.11 2.40
N ASP A 49 -3.77 3.61 3.05
CA ASP A 49 -3.87 4.45 4.24
C ASP A 49 -3.65 5.92 3.86
N LEU A 50 -4.26 6.85 4.60
CA LEU A 50 -3.99 8.28 4.50
C LEU A 50 -3.53 8.81 5.87
N ILE A 51 -2.24 9.10 5.99
CA ILE A 51 -1.61 9.51 7.26
C ILE A 51 -0.86 10.82 7.02
N ASP A 52 -1.20 11.88 7.75
CA ASP A 52 -0.54 13.19 7.65
C ASP A 52 -0.41 13.72 6.21
N ASN A 53 -1.49 13.60 5.42
CA ASN A 53 -1.53 13.91 3.99
C ASN A 53 -0.54 13.10 3.13
N VAL A 54 -0.12 11.93 3.59
CA VAL A 54 0.64 10.95 2.82
C VAL A 54 -0.29 9.78 2.50
N VAL A 55 -0.51 9.56 1.20
CA VAL A 55 -1.20 8.37 0.72
C VAL A 55 -0.19 7.22 0.73
N LEU A 56 -0.48 6.16 1.46
CA LEU A 56 0.37 4.98 1.56
C LEU A 56 -0.36 3.79 0.94
N PHE A 57 0.13 3.32 -0.21
CA PHE A 57 -0.28 2.04 -0.76
C PHE A 57 0.61 0.96 -0.15
N SER A 58 0.02 -0.05 0.48
CA SER A 58 0.77 -1.15 1.09
C SER A 58 0.19 -2.50 0.71
N ALA A 59 1.07 -3.47 0.50
CA ALA A 59 0.77 -4.89 0.36
C ALA A 59 1.54 -5.66 1.42
N LEU A 60 0.87 -6.64 2.04
CA LEU A 60 1.37 -7.43 3.14
C LEU A 60 1.41 -8.89 2.71
N ALA A 61 2.53 -9.55 2.96
CA ALA A 61 2.71 -10.98 2.73
C ALA A 61 3.17 -11.65 4.02
N GLU A 62 2.58 -12.80 4.38
CA GLU A 62 3.05 -13.57 5.53
C GLU A 62 4.35 -14.30 5.18
N VAL A 63 5.33 -14.20 6.09
CA VAL A 63 6.65 -14.77 5.91
C VAL A 63 6.75 -16.03 6.76
N LYS A 64 7.23 -17.13 6.16
CA LYS A 64 7.56 -18.34 6.92
C LYS A 64 8.67 -18.02 7.91
N PRO A 65 8.57 -18.40 9.20
CA PRO A 65 9.62 -18.12 10.18
C PRO A 65 11.02 -18.61 9.76
N SER A 66 11.09 -19.74 9.05
CA SER A 66 12.35 -20.29 8.53
C SER A 66 13.02 -19.44 7.44
N ALA A 67 12.27 -18.58 6.75
CA ALA A 67 12.78 -17.68 5.71
C ALA A 67 13.14 -16.28 6.25
N LEU A 68 12.81 -15.98 7.50
CA LEU A 68 12.90 -14.64 8.06
C LEU A 68 14.32 -14.05 8.02
N LEU A 69 15.33 -14.83 8.42
CA LEU A 69 16.72 -14.37 8.44
C LEU A 69 17.26 -14.13 7.02
N ALA A 70 16.92 -15.02 6.09
CA ALA A 70 17.33 -14.88 4.68
C ALA A 70 16.68 -13.63 4.06
N LEU A 71 15.37 -13.45 4.26
CA LEU A 71 14.65 -12.30 3.76
C LEU A 71 15.17 -10.99 4.38
N GLY A 72 15.46 -10.98 5.68
CA GLY A 72 16.05 -9.85 6.37
C GLY A 72 17.41 -9.43 5.78
N ALA A 73 18.24 -10.40 5.37
CA ALA A 73 19.50 -10.11 4.68
C ALA A 73 19.30 -9.51 3.29
N ASP A 74 18.26 -9.96 2.57
CA ASP A 74 17.97 -9.51 1.20
C ASP A 74 17.20 -8.17 1.13
N LEU A 75 16.65 -7.66 2.24
CA LEU A 75 15.86 -6.41 2.26
C LEU A 75 16.62 -5.22 1.64
N SER A 76 17.93 -5.14 1.82
CA SER A 76 18.72 -4.04 1.23
C SER A 76 18.73 -4.13 -0.29
N ALA A 77 18.91 -5.33 -0.85
CA ALA A 77 18.88 -5.56 -2.29
C ALA A 77 17.46 -5.34 -2.86
N ILE A 78 16.43 -5.79 -2.15
CA ILE A 78 15.02 -5.57 -2.53
C ILE A 78 14.72 -4.08 -2.60
N ASN A 79 15.05 -3.31 -1.57
CA ASN A 79 14.85 -1.85 -1.57
C ASN A 79 15.67 -1.15 -2.65
N ALA A 80 16.85 -1.65 -3.01
CA ALA A 80 17.66 -1.10 -4.09
C ALA A 80 17.12 -1.45 -5.49
N SER A 81 16.24 -2.46 -5.61
CA SER A 81 15.69 -2.91 -6.89
C SER A 81 14.55 -2.05 -7.41
N SER A 82 13.98 -1.17 -6.57
CA SER A 82 12.91 -0.24 -6.94
C SER A 82 13.28 1.20 -6.55
N LEU A 83 12.87 2.16 -7.37
CA LEU A 83 13.10 3.58 -7.12
C LEU A 83 12.06 4.20 -6.17
N THR A 84 10.91 3.55 -6.01
CA THR A 84 9.74 4.14 -5.34
C THR A 84 9.20 3.28 -4.19
N VAL A 85 9.47 1.98 -4.23
CA VAL A 85 8.93 1.01 -3.27
C VAL A 85 9.87 0.85 -2.09
N LYS A 86 9.29 0.75 -0.91
CA LYS A 86 9.97 0.36 0.33
C LYS A 86 9.48 -1.02 0.77
N ALA A 87 10.40 -1.89 1.15
CA ALA A 87 10.12 -3.19 1.74
C ALA A 87 10.75 -3.29 3.14
N PHE A 88 9.99 -3.78 4.12
CA PHE A 88 10.47 -4.01 5.48
C PHE A 88 9.71 -5.16 6.15
N LEU A 89 10.28 -5.70 7.22
CA LEU A 89 9.65 -6.74 8.02
C LEU A 89 8.90 -6.12 9.20
N ASP A 90 7.65 -6.51 9.37
CA ASP A 90 6.84 -6.26 10.56
C ASP A 90 6.74 -7.56 11.35
N MET A 91 7.14 -7.52 12.62
CA MET A 91 7.23 -8.68 13.50
C MET A 91 6.55 -8.36 14.82
N GLN A 92 5.63 -9.22 15.21
CA GLN A 92 4.88 -9.14 16.46
C GLN A 92 5.00 -10.50 17.17
N ASP A 93 4.96 -10.53 18.49
CA ASP A 93 5.12 -11.78 19.24
C ASP A 93 3.97 -12.78 18.99
N ASP A 94 2.76 -12.26 18.78
CA ASP A 94 1.54 -13.07 18.68
C ASP A 94 1.10 -13.40 17.25
N ASN A 95 1.83 -12.93 16.23
CA ASN A 95 1.46 -13.11 14.81
C ASN A 95 2.63 -13.64 13.97
N LEU A 96 2.32 -14.23 12.82
CA LEU A 96 3.35 -14.53 11.82
C LEU A 96 4.05 -13.23 11.37
N PRO A 97 5.38 -13.28 11.13
CA PRO A 97 6.10 -12.12 10.61
C PRO A 97 5.56 -11.77 9.22
N LYS A 98 5.47 -10.47 8.92
CA LYS A 98 4.93 -9.97 7.67
C LYS A 98 5.99 -9.20 6.91
N LEU A 99 6.10 -9.45 5.61
CA LEU A 99 6.79 -8.56 4.69
C LEU A 99 5.79 -7.49 4.27
N VAL A 100 6.10 -6.24 4.60
CA VAL A 100 5.33 -5.08 4.17
C VAL A 100 6.07 -4.44 3.01
N VAL A 101 5.39 -4.32 1.87
CA VAL A 101 5.87 -3.64 0.66
C VAL A 101 4.94 -2.46 0.40
N CYS A 102 5.49 -1.25 0.38
CA CYS A 102 4.67 -0.05 0.26
C CYS A 102 5.30 1.04 -0.61
N GLN A 103 4.44 1.92 -1.11
CA GLN A 103 4.82 3.14 -1.81
C GLN A 103 4.02 4.31 -1.24
N SER A 104 4.69 5.44 -1.07
CA SER A 104 4.10 6.65 -0.49
C SER A 104 4.01 7.79 -1.50
N LEU A 105 2.91 8.56 -1.45
CA LEU A 105 2.74 9.82 -2.15
C LEU A 105 2.38 10.92 -1.17
N SER A 106 3.24 11.94 -1.08
CA SER A 106 2.90 13.15 -0.34
C SER A 106 1.84 13.94 -1.12
N ALA A 107 0.70 14.16 -0.48
CA ALA A 107 -0.45 14.86 -1.01
C ALA A 107 -0.71 16.21 -0.32
N ALA A 108 0.22 16.66 0.53
CA ALA A 108 0.09 17.89 1.32
C ALA A 108 -0.05 19.17 0.46
N VAL A 109 0.55 19.19 -0.74
CA VAL A 109 0.45 20.30 -1.71
C VAL A 109 -0.65 20.09 -2.75
N GLY A 110 -1.47 19.06 -2.54
CA GLY A 110 -2.48 18.61 -3.47
C GLY A 110 -1.91 17.71 -4.56
N VAL A 111 -2.75 16.80 -5.04
CA VAL A 111 -2.46 15.82 -6.10
C VAL A 111 -3.61 15.78 -7.08
N THR A 112 -3.34 15.29 -8.29
CA THR A 112 -4.39 15.06 -9.29
C THR A 112 -4.88 13.62 -9.18
N PHE A 113 -6.11 13.37 -9.64
CA PHE A 113 -6.67 12.02 -9.81
C PHE A 113 -5.69 11.09 -10.55
N ARG A 114 -5.06 11.60 -11.62
CA ARG A 114 -4.12 10.82 -12.44
C ARG A 114 -2.86 10.43 -11.70
N THR A 115 -2.36 11.27 -10.79
CA THR A 115 -1.20 10.94 -9.95
C THR A 115 -1.52 9.79 -8.99
N VAL A 116 -2.73 9.77 -8.41
CA VAL A 116 -3.17 8.65 -7.55
C VAL A 116 -3.37 7.38 -8.37
N LEU A 117 -3.97 7.47 -9.56
CA LEU A 117 -4.12 6.33 -10.47
C LEU A 117 -2.77 5.65 -10.76
N LEU A 118 -1.70 6.41 -10.98
CA LEU A 118 -0.37 5.85 -11.27
C LEU A 118 0.20 5.01 -10.12
N ILE A 119 -0.21 5.27 -8.87
CA ILE A 119 0.25 4.52 -7.71
C ILE A 119 -0.56 3.25 -7.54
N CYS A 120 -1.87 3.32 -7.75
CA CYS A 120 -2.75 2.16 -7.58
C CYS A 120 -2.71 1.19 -8.78
N ALA A 121 -2.39 1.68 -9.98
CA ALA A 121 -2.43 0.91 -11.23
C ALA A 121 -1.08 0.28 -11.62
N ALA A 122 -0.12 0.17 -10.69
CA ALA A 122 1.11 -0.56 -10.92
C ALA A 122 0.81 -2.06 -11.12
N LYS A 123 0.54 -2.42 -12.38
CA LYS A 123 0.49 -3.78 -12.90
C LYS A 123 1.87 -4.43 -12.93
#